data_AF-A0A1J5D261-F1
#
_entry.id   AF-A0A1J5D261-F1
#
_cell.length_a   1.000
_cell.length_b   1.000
_cell.length_c   1.000
_cell.angle_alpha   90.00
_cell.angle_beta   90.00
_cell.angle_gamma   90.00
#
_symmetry.space_group_name_H-M   'P 1'
#
loop_
_entity.id
_entity.type
_entity.pdbx_description
1 polymer ?
#
loop_
_entity_poly.entity_id
_entity_poly.type
_entity_poly.pdbx_seq_one_letter_code
_entity_poly.pdbx_strand_id
1 'polypeptide(L)'
;MPRLFEQIPSSPVRGEVSNRERGCLHASSHSSQLQESRCPDLFRGCRAATVFFMLVLVFLFLYPASACNLESFVPLQFYDHCRDLAAKVQEAAVSRKLGHPDADKLANRLLNAWVDFYLEHGSNPPPMFAHISSESWLAAMRTMGYGIRHLVDQSPDNDDGDSTLLPLYLLVNPAELAESGNMISSWTMSLESNLFTSENPASFTLWLENSAVKPLMAVNEILGDKFPRLSERVSEFLGKIREDWRPVVHADPAEQASMAIELMPRLRRDVFKENSRWRNLFFR
;
A
#
# COMPACT_ATOMS: atom_id res chain seq x y z
N MET A 1 29.64 -21.26 -14.89
CA MET A 1 28.87 -20.21 -14.18
C MET A 1 28.28 -19.27 -15.23
N PRO A 2 26.98 -19.41 -15.52
CA PRO A 2 26.12 -18.25 -15.82
C PRO A 2 24.78 -18.42 -15.07
N ARG A 3 23.97 -17.43 -14.69
CA ARG A 3 23.57 -16.18 -15.35
C ARG A 3 23.14 -15.18 -14.26
N LEU A 4 23.77 -14.00 -14.25
CA LEU A 4 23.22 -12.76 -13.65
C LEU A 4 22.54 -11.90 -14.72
N PHE A 5 22.39 -12.44 -15.94
CA PHE A 5 22.32 -11.66 -17.18
C PHE A 5 21.40 -12.23 -18.25
N GLU A 6 20.52 -13.18 -17.96
CA GLU A 6 19.64 -13.70 -19.02
C GLU A 6 18.17 -13.37 -18.83
N GLN A 7 17.75 -12.47 -19.72
CA GLN A 7 16.44 -12.36 -20.37
C GLN A 7 15.26 -12.03 -19.45
N ILE A 8 14.87 -10.75 -19.49
CA ILE A 8 13.53 -10.27 -19.14
C ILE A 8 12.59 -10.69 -20.29
N PRO A 9 11.59 -11.57 -20.08
CA PRO A 9 10.57 -11.84 -21.08
C PRO A 9 9.39 -10.87 -20.94
N SER A 10 8.85 -10.46 -22.08
CA SER A 10 7.60 -9.72 -22.25
C SER A 10 6.37 -10.58 -21.93
N SER A 11 5.38 -10.00 -21.23
CA SER A 11 4.05 -10.56 -20.89
C SER A 11 3.27 -11.15 -22.09
N PRO A 12 2.30 -12.06 -21.84
CA PRO A 12 0.89 -11.60 -21.81
C PRO A 12 -0.13 -12.39 -20.93
N VAL A 13 -1.09 -11.63 -20.37
CA VAL A 13 -2.59 -11.72 -20.43
C VAL A 13 -3.40 -12.94 -19.88
N ARG A 14 -4.34 -12.58 -18.97
CA ARG A 14 -5.69 -13.10 -18.59
C ARG A 14 -5.93 -14.49 -17.98
N GLY A 15 -6.76 -14.44 -16.92
CA GLY A 15 -7.82 -15.41 -16.64
C GLY A 15 -8.83 -14.88 -15.60
N GLU A 16 -10.09 -14.69 -16.00
CA GLU A 16 -11.26 -14.57 -15.09
C GLU A 16 -11.59 -15.95 -14.48
N VAL A 17 -12.36 -16.02 -13.37
CA VAL A 17 -13.52 -16.94 -13.14
C VAL A 17 -14.17 -16.75 -11.75
N SER A 18 -15.46 -16.37 -11.78
CA SER A 18 -16.68 -16.89 -11.10
C SER A 18 -16.80 -17.23 -9.59
N ASN A 19 -17.77 -16.54 -8.96
CA ASN A 19 -18.84 -16.92 -8.00
C ASN A 19 -18.96 -18.36 -7.47
N ARG A 20 -19.28 -18.52 -6.15
CA ARG A 20 -20.54 -19.14 -5.64
C ARG A 20 -20.77 -19.05 -4.11
N GLU A 21 -22.03 -19.26 -3.73
CA GLU A 21 -22.77 -18.93 -2.50
C GLU A 21 -22.84 -20.01 -1.38
N ARG A 22 -23.28 -19.54 -0.19
CA ARG A 22 -24.35 -20.04 0.74
C ARG A 22 -24.14 -21.19 1.77
N GLY A 23 -24.71 -20.95 2.97
CA GLY A 23 -25.25 -21.94 3.94
C GLY A 23 -25.50 -21.34 5.36
N CYS A 24 -26.73 -20.94 5.72
CA CYS A 24 -27.74 -21.60 6.61
C CYS A 24 -27.33 -21.77 8.10
N LEU A 25 -27.89 -20.99 9.04
CA LEU A 25 -29.12 -21.18 9.87
C LEU A 25 -28.97 -22.13 11.08
N HIS A 26 -29.29 -21.64 12.29
CA HIS A 26 -30.12 -22.34 13.28
C HIS A 26 -30.61 -21.40 14.40
N ALA A 27 -31.89 -21.55 14.76
CA ALA A 27 -32.61 -20.85 15.83
C ALA A 27 -32.93 -21.82 16.97
N SER A 28 -33.19 -21.31 18.18
CA SER A 28 -34.12 -21.94 19.13
C SER A 28 -34.62 -20.95 20.19
N SER A 29 -35.92 -21.07 20.47
CA SER A 29 -36.73 -20.32 21.43
C SER A 29 -37.01 -21.17 22.68
N HIS A 30 -37.30 -20.54 23.83
CA HIS A 30 -38.06 -21.18 24.91
C HIS A 30 -39.02 -20.21 25.59
N SER A 31 -40.24 -20.71 25.81
CA SER A 31 -41.43 -20.08 26.38
C SER A 31 -41.63 -20.39 27.86
N SER A 32 -42.35 -19.52 28.61
CA SER A 32 -43.28 -19.86 29.73
C SER A 32 -44.00 -18.57 30.20
N GLN A 33 -45.30 -18.40 29.92
CA GLN A 33 -46.48 -18.53 30.82
C GLN A 33 -46.57 -17.58 32.04
N LEU A 34 -47.63 -16.75 32.12
CA LEU A 34 -48.70 -16.82 33.14
C LEU A 34 -49.75 -15.68 33.07
N GLN A 35 -51.02 -16.12 33.09
CA GLN A 35 -52.23 -15.63 33.79
C GLN A 35 -52.92 -14.27 33.53
N GLU A 36 -54.26 -14.39 33.45
CA GLU A 36 -55.31 -13.41 33.15
C GLU A 36 -55.72 -12.51 34.34
N SER A 37 -56.21 -11.29 34.06
CA SER A 37 -57.55 -10.84 34.50
C SER A 37 -58.00 -9.46 33.93
N ARG A 38 -59.11 -9.53 33.18
CA ARG A 38 -60.20 -8.57 32.85
C ARG A 38 -60.02 -7.05 32.99
N CYS A 39 -60.26 -6.36 31.87
CA CYS A 39 -61.23 -5.24 31.78
C CYS A 39 -61.72 -5.10 30.31
N PRO A 40 -63.02 -5.22 30.00
CA PRO A 40 -63.53 -5.05 28.64
C PRO A 40 -63.82 -3.57 28.36
N ASP A 41 -63.78 -3.21 27.07
CA ASP A 41 -64.37 -2.00 26.48
C ASP A 41 -63.50 -0.74 26.33
N LEU A 42 -62.20 -0.90 26.06
CA LEU A 42 -61.39 0.17 25.42
C LEU A 42 -60.32 -0.34 24.42
N PHE A 43 -60.49 -1.55 23.84
CA PHE A 43 -59.40 -2.26 23.15
C PHE A 43 -59.57 -2.52 21.64
N ARG A 44 -60.59 -1.94 20.97
CA ARG A 44 -60.76 -2.19 19.53
C ARG A 44 -59.73 -1.47 18.64
N GLY A 45 -59.29 -0.27 19.02
CA GLY A 45 -58.15 0.42 18.36
C GLY A 45 -56.78 -0.07 18.84
N CYS A 46 -56.69 -0.48 20.10
CA CYS A 46 -55.43 -0.91 20.71
C CYS A 46 -54.96 -2.26 20.17
N ARG A 47 -55.86 -3.22 19.90
CA ARG A 47 -55.48 -4.55 19.38
C ARG A 47 -54.85 -4.51 17.99
N ALA A 48 -55.33 -3.65 17.10
CA ALA A 48 -54.71 -3.45 15.79
C ALA A 48 -53.31 -2.85 15.94
N ALA A 49 -53.14 -1.88 16.84
CA ALA A 49 -51.85 -1.28 17.15
C ALA A 49 -50.88 -2.29 17.81
N THR A 50 -51.35 -3.14 18.73
CA THR A 50 -50.50 -4.16 19.37
C THR A 50 -50.11 -5.25 18.39
N VAL A 51 -51.02 -5.70 17.52
CA VAL A 51 -50.70 -6.70 16.48
C VAL A 51 -49.75 -6.12 15.45
N PHE A 52 -49.92 -4.86 15.03
CA PHE A 52 -49.00 -4.18 14.14
C PHE A 52 -47.62 -3.97 14.79
N PHE A 53 -47.58 -3.54 16.05
CA PHE A 53 -46.33 -3.36 16.80
C PHE A 53 -45.59 -4.67 17.05
N MET A 54 -46.31 -5.75 17.36
CA MET A 54 -45.74 -7.08 17.49
C MET A 54 -45.28 -7.63 16.15
N LEU A 55 -46.01 -7.38 15.05
CA LEU A 55 -45.55 -7.72 13.69
C LEU A 55 -44.28 -6.95 13.31
N VAL A 56 -44.19 -5.65 13.62
CA VAL A 56 -43.00 -4.83 13.39
C VAL A 56 -41.82 -5.33 14.23
N LEU A 57 -42.03 -5.65 15.51
CA LEU A 57 -40.99 -6.23 16.36
C LEU A 57 -40.53 -7.60 15.84
N VAL A 58 -41.46 -8.47 15.46
CA VAL A 58 -41.16 -9.78 14.85
C VAL A 58 -40.38 -9.59 13.55
N PHE A 59 -40.76 -8.63 12.69
CA PHE A 59 -39.98 -8.29 11.49
C PHE A 59 -38.57 -7.78 11.83
N LEU A 60 -38.40 -6.93 12.85
CA LEU A 60 -37.10 -6.43 13.30
C LEU A 60 -36.21 -7.52 13.92
N PHE A 61 -36.80 -8.54 14.55
CA PHE A 61 -36.08 -9.67 15.15
C PHE A 61 -35.75 -10.77 14.14
N LEU A 62 -36.64 -11.06 13.18
CA LEU A 62 -36.43 -12.09 12.14
C LEU A 62 -35.58 -11.57 10.98
N TYR A 63 -35.68 -10.28 10.69
CA TYR A 63 -34.79 -9.57 9.78
C TYR A 63 -34.13 -8.50 10.62
N PRO A 64 -33.00 -8.79 11.31
CA PRO A 64 -32.17 -7.71 11.77
C PRO A 64 -31.91 -6.87 10.53
N ALA A 65 -32.49 -5.67 10.48
CA ALA A 65 -32.12 -4.69 9.48
C ALA A 65 -30.60 -4.68 9.60
N SER A 66 -29.91 -5.11 8.54
CA SER A 66 -28.46 -5.14 8.52
C SER A 66 -28.07 -3.69 8.75
N ALA A 67 -27.81 -3.36 10.02
CA ALA A 67 -27.47 -2.02 10.42
C ALA A 67 -26.25 -1.72 9.56
N CYS A 68 -26.38 -0.74 8.68
CA CYS A 68 -25.31 -0.33 7.81
C CYS A 68 -24.08 -0.19 8.71
N ASN A 69 -23.11 -1.09 8.56
CA ASN A 69 -21.97 -1.12 9.45
C ASN A 69 -21.35 0.27 9.38
N LEU A 70 -21.25 0.96 10.52
CA LEU A 70 -20.67 2.31 10.56
C LEU A 70 -19.25 2.32 9.96
N GLU A 71 -18.58 1.18 10.07
CA GLU A 71 -17.28 0.86 9.47
C GLU A 71 -17.27 0.83 7.93
N SER A 72 -18.44 0.82 7.26
CA SER A 72 -18.55 0.85 5.80
C SER A 72 -18.71 2.27 5.22
N PHE A 73 -19.01 3.27 6.07
CA PHE A 73 -19.13 4.68 5.65
C PHE A 73 -17.79 5.42 5.68
N VAL A 74 -16.95 5.13 6.69
CA VAL A 74 -15.58 5.69 6.83
C VAL A 74 -14.64 5.34 5.65
N PRO A 75 -14.69 4.12 5.06
CA PRO A 75 -13.86 3.75 3.92
C PRO A 75 -14.05 4.64 2.70
N LEU A 76 -15.30 4.99 2.38
CA LEU A 76 -15.60 5.69 1.12
C LEU A 76 -15.02 7.10 1.15
N GLN A 77 -15.24 7.84 2.23
CA GLN A 77 -14.71 9.19 2.41
C GLN A 77 -13.18 9.22 2.43
N PHE A 78 -12.57 8.29 3.16
CA PHE A 78 -11.10 8.18 3.22
C PHE A 78 -10.50 7.89 1.84
N TYR A 79 -11.09 6.96 1.08
CA TYR A 79 -10.63 6.64 -0.27
C TYR A 79 -10.82 7.81 -1.23
N ASP A 80 -11.93 8.54 -1.12
CA ASP A 80 -12.18 9.72 -1.93
C ASP A 80 -11.18 10.84 -1.61
N HIS A 81 -10.83 11.04 -0.33
CA HIS A 81 -9.76 11.97 0.06
C HIS A 81 -8.40 11.53 -0.50
N CYS A 82 -8.06 10.24 -0.46
CA CYS A 82 -6.83 9.72 -1.05
C CYS A 82 -6.77 9.93 -2.57
N ARG A 83 -7.89 9.68 -3.27
CA ARG A 83 -8.00 9.89 -4.73
C ARG A 83 -7.90 11.36 -5.11
N ASP A 84 -8.58 12.23 -4.37
CA ASP A 84 -8.54 13.67 -4.59
C ASP A 84 -7.13 14.23 -4.38
N LEU A 85 -6.46 13.79 -3.30
CA LEU A 85 -5.08 14.17 -3.04
C LEU A 85 -4.13 13.67 -4.13
N ALA A 86 -4.28 12.41 -4.59
CA ALA A 86 -3.50 11.87 -5.70
C ALA A 86 -3.71 12.67 -7.00
N ALA A 87 -4.95 13.04 -7.30
CA ALA A 87 -5.25 13.88 -8.46
C ALA A 87 -4.55 15.25 -8.37
N LYS A 88 -4.55 15.88 -7.20
CA LYS A 88 -3.85 17.16 -6.95
C LYS A 88 -2.34 17.04 -7.07
N VAL A 89 -1.75 15.92 -6.63
CA VAL A 89 -0.32 15.64 -6.81
C VAL A 89 0.01 15.58 -8.30
N GLN A 90 -0.76 14.80 -9.07
CA GLN A 90 -0.57 14.68 -10.52
C GLN A 90 -0.74 16.03 -11.23
N GLU A 91 -1.78 16.80 -10.88
CA GLU A 91 -2.06 18.11 -11.47
C GLU A 91 -0.92 19.10 -11.18
N ALA A 92 -0.41 19.13 -9.94
CA ALA A 92 0.72 19.97 -9.56
C ALA A 92 2.01 19.55 -10.30
N ALA A 93 2.29 18.25 -10.41
CA ALA A 93 3.46 17.74 -11.12
C ALA A 93 3.44 18.09 -12.61
N VAL A 94 2.32 17.81 -13.28
CA VAL A 94 2.17 18.10 -14.72
C VAL A 94 2.21 19.60 -14.98
N SER A 95 1.52 20.41 -14.18
CA SER A 95 1.49 21.86 -14.37
C SER A 95 2.88 22.49 -14.22
N ARG A 96 3.69 22.03 -13.26
CA ARG A 96 5.08 22.49 -13.11
C ARG A 96 5.98 22.05 -14.26
N LYS A 97 5.90 20.78 -14.64
CA LYS A 97 6.68 20.22 -15.75
C LYS A 97 6.44 20.96 -17.07
N LEU A 98 5.20 21.39 -17.30
CA LEU A 98 4.81 22.14 -18.49
C LEU A 98 4.99 23.66 -18.38
N GLY A 99 5.42 24.18 -17.21
CA GLY A 99 5.52 25.62 -16.97
C GLY A 99 4.16 26.33 -17.06
N HIS A 100 3.08 25.68 -16.63
CA HIS A 100 1.72 26.23 -16.70
C HIS A 100 1.60 27.50 -15.84
N PRO A 101 0.89 28.55 -16.29
CA PRO A 101 0.78 29.82 -15.55
C PRO A 101 0.14 29.68 -14.16
N ASP A 102 -0.70 28.67 -13.96
CA ASP A 102 -1.32 28.37 -12.67
C ASP A 102 -0.53 27.40 -11.78
N ALA A 103 0.72 27.02 -12.13
CA ALA A 103 1.47 25.99 -11.41
C ALA A 103 1.59 26.28 -9.89
N ASP A 104 1.84 27.53 -9.49
CA ASP A 104 1.94 27.91 -8.08
C ASP A 104 0.59 27.86 -7.35
N LYS A 105 -0.50 28.18 -8.06
CA LYS A 105 -1.86 28.07 -7.51
C LYS A 105 -2.24 26.61 -7.28
N LEU A 106 -1.87 25.71 -8.20
CA LEU A 106 -2.11 24.28 -8.08
C LEU A 106 -1.25 23.65 -6.97
N ALA A 107 0.02 24.06 -6.85
CA ALA A 107 0.90 23.68 -5.74
C ALA A 107 0.33 24.09 -4.37
N ASN A 108 -0.19 25.32 -4.24
CA ASN A 108 -0.83 25.77 -3.00
C ASN A 108 -2.11 24.98 -2.67
N ARG A 109 -2.91 24.62 -3.68
CA ARG A 109 -4.09 23.77 -3.49
C ARG A 109 -3.72 22.37 -3.00
N LEU A 110 -2.68 21.78 -3.58
CA LEU A 110 -2.13 20.51 -3.11
C LEU A 110 -1.65 20.61 -1.66
N LEU A 111 -0.89 21.65 -1.32
CA LEU A 111 -0.38 21.84 0.03
C LEU A 111 -1.51 21.94 1.07
N ASN A 112 -2.56 22.70 0.78
CA ASN A 112 -3.71 22.81 1.68
C ASN A 112 -4.43 21.46 1.85
N ALA A 113 -4.70 20.76 0.74
CA ALA A 113 -5.33 19.44 0.78
C ALA A 113 -4.49 18.42 1.57
N TRP A 114 -3.17 18.48 1.45
CA TRP A 114 -2.26 17.65 2.24
C TRP A 114 -2.32 17.96 3.73
N VAL A 115 -2.33 19.25 4.11
CA VAL A 115 -2.42 19.66 5.51
C VAL A 115 -3.73 19.17 6.12
N ASP A 116 -4.85 19.37 5.43
CA ASP A 116 -6.16 18.91 5.89
C ASP A 116 -6.17 17.37 6.07
N PHE A 117 -5.70 16.63 5.06
CA PHE A 117 -5.57 15.18 5.12
C PHE A 117 -4.67 14.72 6.29
N TYR A 118 -3.53 15.36 6.49
CA TYR A 118 -2.59 15.00 7.55
C TYR A 118 -3.13 15.31 8.95
N LEU A 119 -3.91 16.38 9.11
CA LEU A 119 -4.57 16.67 10.39
C LEU A 119 -5.62 15.62 10.74
N GLU A 120 -6.36 15.12 9.74
CA GLU A 120 -7.39 14.10 9.94
C GLU A 120 -6.80 12.68 10.11
N HIS A 121 -5.73 12.36 9.38
CA HIS A 121 -5.27 10.97 9.22
C HIS A 121 -3.77 10.76 9.44
N GLY A 122 -2.97 11.80 9.66
CA GLY A 122 -1.51 11.70 9.66
C GLY A 122 -0.92 11.03 10.90
N SER A 123 -1.61 11.11 12.04
CA SER A 123 -1.07 10.65 13.34
C SER A 123 -1.24 9.15 13.57
N ASN A 124 -2.37 8.58 13.12
CA ASN A 124 -2.72 7.19 13.32
C ASN A 124 -3.43 6.63 12.08
N PRO A 125 -3.23 5.34 11.77
CA PRO A 125 -3.96 4.70 10.68
C PRO A 125 -5.47 4.70 10.97
N PRO A 126 -6.31 4.92 9.95
CA PRO A 126 -7.74 4.66 10.06
C PRO A 126 -8.01 3.21 10.48
N PRO A 127 -9.17 2.89 11.10
CA PRO A 127 -9.47 1.55 11.63
C PRO A 127 -9.27 0.40 10.62
N MET A 128 -9.59 0.61 9.35
CA MET A 128 -9.38 -0.35 8.27
C MET A 128 -7.91 -0.69 7.98
N PHE A 129 -6.99 0.20 8.38
CA PHE A 129 -5.54 0.03 8.29
C PHE A 129 -4.90 -0.22 9.65
N ALA A 130 -5.66 -0.65 10.67
CA ALA A 130 -5.15 -0.92 12.02
C ALA A 130 -4.09 -2.04 12.08
N HIS A 131 -3.95 -2.83 11.02
CA HIS A 131 -2.88 -3.81 10.87
C HIS A 131 -1.50 -3.17 10.56
N ILE A 132 -1.47 -1.90 10.20
CA ILE A 132 -0.27 -1.09 10.01
C ILE A 132 0.08 -0.47 11.36
N SER A 133 1.35 -0.54 11.77
CA SER A 133 1.78 0.09 13.02
C SER A 133 1.68 1.62 12.93
N SER A 134 1.37 2.30 14.04
CA SER A 134 1.35 3.77 14.06
C SER A 134 2.71 4.38 13.69
N GLU A 135 3.82 3.68 13.98
CA GLU A 135 5.17 4.12 13.60
C GLU A 135 5.38 4.08 12.09
N SER A 136 5.10 2.93 11.46
CA SER A 136 5.22 2.77 10.00
C SER A 136 4.28 3.71 9.26
N TRP A 137 3.06 3.92 9.79
CA TRP A 137 2.10 4.89 9.28
C TRP A 137 2.65 6.31 9.30
N LEU A 138 3.14 6.76 10.47
CA LEU A 138 3.68 8.11 10.63
C LEU A 138 4.93 8.33 9.75
N ALA A 139 5.79 7.32 9.62
CA ALA A 139 6.95 7.38 8.74
C ALA A 139 6.55 7.52 7.25
N ALA A 140 5.54 6.77 6.80
CA ALA A 140 4.98 6.88 5.46
C ALA A 140 4.33 8.25 5.23
N MET A 141 3.54 8.74 6.19
CA MET A 141 2.91 10.07 6.13
C MET A 141 3.94 11.20 6.03
N ARG A 142 5.02 11.14 6.82
CA ARG A 142 6.13 12.10 6.70
C ARG A 142 6.81 12.01 5.33
N THR A 143 7.03 10.81 4.82
CA THR A 143 7.63 10.59 3.51
C THR A 143 6.79 11.19 2.39
N MET A 144 5.46 10.99 2.42
CA MET A 144 4.54 11.65 1.49
C MET A 144 4.61 13.18 1.60
N GLY A 145 4.61 13.72 2.82
CA GLY A 145 4.73 15.16 3.05
C GLY A 145 6.04 15.74 2.51
N TYR A 146 7.15 15.01 2.62
CA TYR A 146 8.42 15.41 1.99
C TYR A 146 8.34 15.40 0.46
N GLY A 147 7.70 14.40 -0.14
CA GLY A 147 7.49 14.36 -1.60
C GLY A 147 6.61 15.50 -2.09
N ILE A 148 5.52 15.82 -1.37
CA ILE A 148 4.65 16.96 -1.67
C ILE A 148 5.42 18.26 -1.54
N ARG A 149 6.20 18.43 -0.47
CA ARG A 149 7.05 19.60 -0.30
C ARG A 149 8.05 19.73 -1.44
N HIS A 150 8.68 18.64 -1.86
CA HIS A 150 9.62 18.65 -2.98
C HIS A 150 8.95 19.15 -4.25
N LEU A 151 7.76 18.64 -4.54
CA LEU A 151 6.96 19.06 -5.69
C LEU A 151 6.59 20.55 -5.65
N VAL A 152 6.31 21.09 -4.46
CA VAL A 152 5.97 22.50 -4.23
C VAL A 152 7.20 23.41 -4.25
N ASP A 153 8.36 22.95 -3.76
CA ASP A 153 9.57 23.76 -3.63
C ASP A 153 10.43 23.75 -4.91
N GLN A 154 10.32 22.73 -5.77
CA GLN A 154 11.22 22.55 -6.91
C GLN A 154 10.74 23.11 -8.26
N SER A 155 11.72 23.64 -9.01
CA SER A 155 11.70 23.84 -10.47
C SER A 155 11.71 22.50 -11.22
N PRO A 156 11.44 22.44 -12.55
CA PRO A 156 10.90 21.28 -13.29
C PRO A 156 11.80 20.02 -13.41
N ASP A 157 12.81 19.86 -12.58
CA ASP A 157 13.66 18.67 -12.59
C ASP A 157 12.95 17.46 -11.98
N ASN A 158 12.39 16.64 -12.89
CA ASN A 158 12.16 15.20 -12.83
C ASN A 158 11.35 14.55 -11.69
N ASP A 159 10.91 15.24 -10.65
CA ASP A 159 9.97 14.63 -9.69
C ASP A 159 8.53 14.74 -10.20
N ASP A 160 8.07 13.66 -10.84
CA ASP A 160 6.71 13.53 -11.37
C ASP A 160 5.66 13.25 -10.25
N GLY A 161 6.09 13.20 -8.98
CA GLY A 161 5.21 12.98 -7.83
C GLY A 161 4.97 11.49 -7.51
N ASP A 162 5.53 10.56 -8.29
CA ASP A 162 5.34 9.11 -8.14
C ASP A 162 5.61 8.60 -6.72
N SER A 163 6.60 9.18 -6.03
CA SER A 163 6.92 8.80 -4.64
C SER A 163 5.82 9.17 -3.64
N THR A 164 4.98 10.15 -3.96
CA THR A 164 3.78 10.53 -3.21
C THR A 164 2.53 9.82 -3.76
N LEU A 165 2.45 9.59 -5.07
CA LEU A 165 1.30 8.93 -5.70
C LEU A 165 1.18 7.46 -5.32
N LEU A 166 2.30 6.72 -5.27
CA LEU A 166 2.25 5.29 -4.98
C LEU A 166 1.61 5.00 -3.61
N PRO A 167 2.02 5.63 -2.49
CA PRO A 167 1.36 5.38 -1.21
C PRO A 167 -0.14 5.69 -1.22
N LEU A 168 -0.56 6.80 -1.85
CA LEU A 168 -1.98 7.15 -1.97
C LEU A 168 -2.76 6.12 -2.80
N TYR A 169 -2.15 5.66 -3.89
CA TYR A 169 -2.71 4.61 -4.72
C TYR A 169 -2.88 3.30 -3.94
N LEU A 170 -1.88 2.89 -3.16
CA LEU A 170 -1.95 1.68 -2.35
C LEU A 170 -3.02 1.77 -1.25
N LEU A 171 -3.23 2.96 -0.67
CA LEU A 171 -4.32 3.19 0.28
C LEU A 171 -5.71 3.04 -0.34
N VAL A 172 -5.86 3.34 -1.63
CA VAL A 172 -7.13 3.14 -2.37
C VAL A 172 -7.28 1.68 -2.85
N ASN A 173 -6.18 0.93 -2.94
CA ASN A 173 -6.13 -0.44 -3.44
C ASN A 173 -5.58 -1.41 -2.37
N PRO A 174 -6.35 -1.72 -1.31
CA PRO A 174 -5.87 -2.48 -0.16
C PRO A 174 -5.40 -3.90 -0.50
N ALA A 175 -5.93 -4.51 -1.56
CA ALA A 175 -5.45 -5.82 -2.03
C ALA A 175 -4.00 -5.75 -2.55
N GLU A 176 -3.69 -4.74 -3.37
CA GLU A 176 -2.35 -4.52 -3.91
C GLU A 176 -1.36 -4.07 -2.81
N LEU A 177 -1.84 -3.30 -1.83
CA LEU A 177 -1.08 -2.97 -0.62
C LEU A 177 -0.72 -4.22 0.19
N ALA A 178 -1.66 -5.14 0.38
CA ALA A 178 -1.42 -6.37 1.12
C ALA A 178 -0.41 -7.27 0.39
N GLU A 179 -0.61 -7.50 -0.90
CA GLU A 179 0.26 -8.33 -1.73
C GLU A 179 1.70 -7.77 -1.79
N SER A 180 1.82 -6.51 -2.22
CA SER A 180 3.12 -5.86 -2.36
C SER A 180 3.79 -5.64 -1.00
N GLY A 181 3.01 -5.30 0.04
CA GLY A 181 3.50 -5.13 1.40
C GLY A 181 4.06 -6.42 2.00
N ASN A 182 3.48 -7.58 1.67
CA ASN A 182 4.03 -8.89 2.09
C ASN A 182 5.35 -9.21 1.39
N MET A 183 5.48 -8.81 0.13
CA MET A 183 6.71 -8.96 -0.64
C MET A 183 7.84 -8.11 -0.05
N ILE A 184 7.56 -6.83 0.26
CA ILE A 184 8.53 -5.93 0.89
C ILE A 184 8.93 -6.43 2.29
N SER A 185 7.98 -6.96 3.08
CA SER A 185 8.30 -7.58 4.37
C SER A 185 9.22 -8.80 4.21
N SER A 186 8.91 -9.68 3.24
CA SER A 186 9.73 -10.87 2.96
C SER A 186 11.13 -10.51 2.50
N TRP A 187 11.25 -9.47 1.66
CA TRP A 187 12.53 -8.92 1.23
C TRP A 187 13.33 -8.34 2.41
N THR A 188 12.68 -7.60 3.30
CA THR A 188 13.32 -7.03 4.49
C THR A 188 13.86 -8.13 5.41
N MET A 189 13.05 -9.16 5.67
CA MET A 189 13.48 -10.32 6.45
C MET A 189 14.65 -11.07 5.78
N SER A 190 14.64 -11.20 4.45
CA SER A 190 15.73 -11.86 3.72
C SER A 190 17.03 -11.05 3.75
N LEU A 191 16.94 -9.71 3.74
CA LEU A 191 18.10 -8.82 3.90
C LEU A 191 18.76 -8.97 5.27
N GLU A 192 17.96 -9.05 6.33
CA GLU A 192 18.43 -9.14 7.72
C GLU A 192 18.95 -10.55 8.07
N SER A 193 18.30 -11.60 7.56
CA SER A 193 18.70 -12.99 7.84
C SER A 193 19.92 -13.44 7.03
N ASN A 194 20.13 -12.89 5.84
CA ASN A 194 21.28 -13.22 4.98
C ASN A 194 22.44 -12.25 5.19
N LEU A 195 22.67 -11.76 6.42
CA LEU A 195 23.83 -10.95 6.75
C LEU A 195 25.10 -11.75 6.46
N PHE A 196 25.65 -11.48 5.27
CA PHE A 196 26.78 -12.15 4.71
C PHE A 196 28.05 -11.81 5.52
N THR A 197 28.64 -12.83 6.15
CA THR A 197 29.83 -12.73 7.02
C THR A 197 31.13 -13.10 6.33
N SER A 198 31.10 -13.71 5.14
CA SER A 198 32.33 -14.00 4.40
C SER A 198 32.67 -12.85 3.45
N GLU A 199 33.93 -12.75 3.01
CA GLU A 199 34.38 -11.72 2.05
C GLU A 199 34.43 -12.28 0.62
N ASN A 200 33.70 -13.38 0.35
CA ASN A 200 33.75 -14.08 -0.93
C ASN A 200 32.93 -13.34 -2.01
N PRO A 201 33.54 -12.90 -3.12
CA PRO A 201 32.85 -12.24 -4.23
C PRO A 201 31.69 -13.06 -4.82
N ALA A 202 31.82 -14.38 -4.93
CA ALA A 202 30.77 -15.23 -5.48
C ALA A 202 29.52 -15.26 -4.60
N SER A 203 29.73 -15.32 -3.28
CA SER A 203 28.62 -15.32 -2.33
C SER A 203 27.98 -13.93 -2.20
N PHE A 204 28.74 -12.84 -2.30
CA PHE A 204 28.16 -11.49 -2.36
C PHE A 204 27.38 -11.26 -3.66
N THR A 205 27.84 -11.83 -4.77
CA THR A 205 27.11 -11.81 -6.04
C THR A 205 25.74 -12.48 -5.90
N LEU A 206 25.69 -13.64 -5.23
CA LEU A 206 24.44 -14.33 -4.93
C LEU A 206 23.55 -13.53 -3.96
N TRP A 207 24.17 -12.84 -2.99
CA TRP A 207 23.46 -11.94 -2.08
C TRP A 207 22.82 -10.77 -2.84
N LEU A 208 23.53 -10.07 -3.73
CA LEU A 208 22.97 -8.99 -4.55
C LEU A 208 21.77 -9.46 -5.38
N GLU A 209 21.87 -10.66 -5.97
CA GLU A 209 20.79 -11.25 -6.75
C GLU A 209 19.52 -11.46 -5.91
N ASN A 210 19.67 -12.03 -4.71
CA ASN A 210 18.53 -12.37 -3.85
C ASN A 210 18.02 -11.19 -3.01
N SER A 211 18.88 -10.22 -2.72
CA SER A 211 18.59 -9.09 -1.82
C SER A 211 18.39 -7.76 -2.54
N ALA A 212 18.56 -7.69 -3.86
CA ALA A 212 18.24 -6.50 -4.65
C ALA A 212 17.55 -6.84 -5.97
N VAL A 213 18.15 -7.68 -6.81
CA VAL A 213 17.67 -7.91 -8.19
C VAL A 213 16.28 -8.55 -8.21
N LYS A 214 16.14 -9.77 -7.67
CA LYS A 214 14.87 -10.50 -7.71
C LYS A 214 13.73 -9.76 -6.99
N PRO A 215 13.91 -9.21 -5.77
CA PRO A 215 12.83 -8.50 -5.09
C PRO A 215 12.37 -7.27 -5.87
N LEU A 216 13.31 -6.46 -6.39
CA LEU A 216 12.94 -5.24 -7.11
C LEU A 216 12.30 -5.54 -8.47
N MET A 217 12.71 -6.60 -9.16
CA MET A 217 12.03 -7.07 -10.36
C MET A 217 10.60 -7.52 -10.06
N ALA A 218 10.39 -8.31 -9.00
CA ALA A 218 9.06 -8.78 -8.61
C ALA A 218 8.13 -7.61 -8.23
N VAL A 219 8.63 -6.61 -7.52
CA VAL A 219 7.85 -5.39 -7.23
C VAL A 219 7.51 -4.63 -8.52
N ASN A 220 8.46 -4.56 -9.46
CA ASN A 220 8.25 -3.90 -10.74
C ASN A 220 7.25 -4.63 -11.64
N GLU A 221 7.15 -5.96 -11.55
CA GLU A 221 6.14 -6.73 -12.29
C GLU A 221 4.71 -6.40 -11.84
N ILE A 222 4.51 -6.05 -10.56
CA ILE A 222 3.19 -5.69 -10.04
C ILE A 222 2.84 -4.23 -10.34
N LEU A 223 3.81 -3.33 -10.19
CA LEU A 223 3.54 -1.89 -10.15
C LEU A 223 4.09 -1.11 -11.35
N GLY A 224 4.99 -1.70 -12.13
CA GLY A 224 5.73 -1.01 -13.19
C GLY A 224 4.82 -0.48 -14.31
N ASP A 225 3.76 -1.21 -14.65
CA ASP A 225 2.78 -0.78 -15.66
C ASP A 225 1.95 0.42 -15.19
N LYS A 226 1.75 0.54 -13.88
CA LYS A 226 0.95 1.62 -13.25
C LYS A 226 1.80 2.84 -12.92
N PHE A 227 3.09 2.63 -12.65
CA PHE A 227 4.06 3.66 -12.27
C PHE A 227 5.33 3.54 -13.13
N PRO A 228 5.31 4.03 -14.39
CA PRO A 228 6.44 3.87 -15.32
C PRO A 228 7.75 4.47 -14.81
N ARG A 229 7.73 5.57 -14.04
CA ARG A 229 8.96 6.15 -13.48
C ARG A 229 9.52 5.35 -12.33
N LEU A 230 8.66 4.68 -11.57
CA LEU A 230 9.11 3.71 -10.57
C LEU A 230 9.81 2.53 -11.26
N SER A 231 9.30 2.08 -12.41
CA SER A 231 9.98 1.07 -13.24
C SER A 231 11.32 1.55 -13.79
N GLU A 232 11.38 2.79 -14.28
CA GLU A 232 12.63 3.44 -14.70
C GLU A 232 13.63 3.50 -13.54
N ARG A 233 13.21 3.98 -12.37
CA ARG A 233 14.05 4.05 -11.16
C ARG A 233 14.58 2.70 -10.71
N VAL A 234 13.73 1.66 -10.72
CA VAL A 234 14.16 0.28 -10.42
C VAL A 234 15.23 -0.14 -11.41
N SER A 235 15.01 0.11 -12.70
CA SER A 235 15.95 -0.24 -13.77
C SER A 235 17.28 0.51 -13.63
N GLU A 236 17.25 1.81 -13.32
CA GLU A 236 18.43 2.64 -13.06
C GLU A 236 19.21 2.13 -11.84
N PHE A 237 18.52 1.83 -10.74
CA PHE A 237 19.17 1.34 -9.52
C PHE A 237 19.83 -0.03 -9.74
N LEU A 238 19.13 -0.96 -10.39
CA LEU A 238 19.68 -2.27 -10.73
C LEU A 238 20.82 -2.16 -11.75
N GLY A 239 20.71 -1.22 -12.70
CA GLY A 239 21.77 -0.86 -13.65
C GLY A 239 23.02 -0.38 -12.93
N LYS A 240 22.87 0.54 -11.98
CA LYS A 240 23.96 1.05 -11.14
C LYS A 240 24.63 -0.06 -10.33
N ILE A 241 23.88 -0.91 -9.63
CA ILE A 241 24.44 -2.04 -8.88
C ILE A 241 25.27 -2.93 -9.81
N ARG A 242 24.72 -3.25 -10.98
CA ARG A 242 25.37 -4.08 -11.98
C ARG A 242 26.65 -3.43 -12.50
N GLU A 243 26.65 -2.15 -12.79
CA GLU A 243 27.82 -1.41 -13.25
C GLU A 243 28.90 -1.31 -12.19
N ASP A 244 28.53 -0.97 -10.95
CA ASP A 244 29.43 -0.89 -9.82
C ASP A 244 30.07 -2.27 -9.49
N TRP A 245 29.34 -3.38 -9.64
CA TRP A 245 29.84 -4.73 -9.36
C TRP A 245 30.52 -5.43 -10.54
N ARG A 246 30.27 -4.97 -11.78
CA ARG A 246 30.83 -5.56 -13.02
C ARG A 246 32.35 -5.75 -12.97
N PRO A 247 33.16 -4.79 -12.49
CA PRO A 247 34.62 -4.95 -12.45
C PRO A 247 35.06 -6.14 -11.60
N VAL A 248 34.41 -6.38 -10.45
CA VAL A 248 34.74 -7.50 -9.56
C VAL A 248 34.46 -8.85 -10.24
N VAL A 249 33.36 -8.95 -10.98
CA VAL A 249 32.98 -10.20 -11.67
C VAL A 249 33.95 -10.55 -12.81
N HIS A 250 34.55 -9.55 -13.44
CA HIS A 250 35.44 -9.72 -14.60
C HIS A 250 36.94 -9.67 -14.25
N ALA A 251 37.28 -9.32 -13.01
CA ALA A 251 38.66 -9.32 -12.55
C ALA A 251 39.20 -10.76 -12.38
N ASP A 252 40.52 -10.89 -12.46
CA ASP A 252 41.20 -12.15 -12.21
C ASP A 252 40.95 -12.62 -10.76
N PRO A 253 40.83 -13.94 -10.48
CA PRO A 253 40.51 -14.44 -9.14
C PRO A 253 41.41 -13.92 -8.01
N ALA A 254 42.67 -13.58 -8.32
CA ALA A 254 43.63 -13.00 -7.38
C ALA A 254 43.29 -11.55 -6.99
N GLU A 255 42.61 -10.80 -7.87
CA GLU A 255 42.24 -9.39 -7.69
C GLU A 255 40.78 -9.21 -7.24
N GLN A 256 39.92 -10.22 -7.42
CA GLN A 256 38.51 -10.11 -7.03
C GLN A 256 38.33 -9.81 -5.54
N ALA A 257 39.15 -10.41 -4.67
CA ALA A 257 39.04 -10.22 -3.23
C ALA A 257 39.36 -8.77 -2.81
N SER A 258 40.41 -8.17 -3.36
CA SER A 258 40.80 -6.79 -3.03
C SER A 258 39.77 -5.77 -3.52
N MET A 259 39.26 -5.94 -4.75
CA MET A 259 38.21 -5.07 -5.29
C MET A 259 36.88 -5.23 -4.56
N ALA A 260 36.55 -6.45 -4.13
CA ALA A 260 35.31 -6.72 -3.41
C ALA A 260 35.30 -6.06 -2.02
N ILE A 261 36.41 -6.08 -1.29
CA ILE A 261 36.52 -5.44 0.04
C ILE A 261 36.12 -3.96 -0.01
N GLU A 262 36.49 -3.25 -1.08
CA GLU A 262 36.14 -1.84 -1.25
C GLU A 262 34.67 -1.63 -1.63
N LEU A 263 34.14 -2.44 -2.55
CA LEU A 263 32.82 -2.22 -3.16
C LEU A 263 31.66 -2.81 -2.36
N MET A 264 31.85 -3.94 -1.67
CA MET A 264 30.79 -4.63 -0.93
C MET A 264 30.10 -3.74 0.11
N PRO A 265 30.80 -2.98 0.97
CA PRO A 265 30.16 -2.15 2.00
C PRO A 265 29.30 -1.03 1.41
N ARG A 266 29.75 -0.45 0.28
CA ARG A 266 29.01 0.60 -0.43
C ARG A 266 27.72 0.04 -1.05
N LEU A 267 27.83 -1.05 -1.82
CA LEU A 267 26.66 -1.69 -2.44
C LEU A 267 25.66 -2.18 -1.40
N ARG A 268 26.16 -2.74 -0.29
CA ARG A 268 25.31 -3.13 0.84
C ARG A 268 24.50 -1.96 1.36
N ARG A 269 25.15 -0.83 1.62
CA ARG A 269 24.50 0.41 2.09
C ARG A 269 23.45 0.90 1.10
N ASP A 270 23.75 0.88 -0.19
CA ASP A 270 22.81 1.29 -1.24
C ASP A 270 21.57 0.39 -1.27
N VAL A 271 21.74 -0.93 -1.16
CA VAL A 271 20.61 -1.89 -1.07
C VAL A 271 19.77 -1.67 0.19
N PHE A 272 20.39 -1.48 1.37
CA PHE A 272 19.64 -1.19 2.60
C PHE A 272 18.88 0.14 2.51
N LYS A 273 19.49 1.16 1.90
CA LYS A 273 18.85 2.46 1.68
C LYS A 273 17.64 2.33 0.76
N GLU A 274 17.78 1.57 -0.33
CA GLU A 274 16.66 1.33 -1.25
C GLU A 274 15.55 0.52 -0.55
N ASN A 275 15.87 -0.56 0.15
CA ASN A 275 14.88 -1.30 0.94
C ASN A 275 14.13 -0.42 1.95
N SER A 276 14.85 0.45 2.68
CA SER A 276 14.23 1.39 3.62
C SER A 276 13.28 2.36 2.93
N ARG A 277 13.62 2.81 1.72
CA ARG A 277 12.75 3.66 0.90
C ARG A 277 11.46 2.92 0.52
N TRP A 278 11.58 1.68 0.05
CA TRP A 278 10.42 0.85 -0.28
C TRP A 278 9.55 0.60 0.95
N ARG A 279 10.13 0.22 2.08
CA ARG A 279 9.41 0.05 3.34
C ARG A 279 8.51 1.23 3.71
N ASN A 280 9.05 2.44 3.60
CA ASN A 280 8.26 3.65 3.86
C ASN A 280 7.10 3.85 2.87
N LEU A 281 7.28 3.50 1.60
CA LEU A 281 6.23 3.61 0.58
C LEU A 281 5.09 2.59 0.78
N PHE A 282 5.36 1.48 1.47
CA PHE A 282 4.41 0.38 1.73
C PHE A 282 3.96 0.29 3.18
N PHE A 283 4.23 1.33 3.99
CA PHE A 283 3.82 1.40 5.39
C PHE A 283 4.39 0.22 6.23
N ARG A 284 5.68 -0.12 6.05
CA ARG A 284 6.38 -1.23 6.73
C ARG A 284 7.56 -0.78 7.58
#